data_AF-A0A9E5E187-F1
#
_entry.id   AF-A0A9E5E187-F1
#
_cell.length_a   1.000
_cell.length_b   1.000
_cell.length_c   1.000
_cell.angle_alpha   90.00
_cell.angle_beta   90.00
_cell.angle_gamma   90.00
#
_symmetry.space_group_name_H-M   'P 1'
#
loop_
_entity.id
_entity.type
_entity.pdbx_description
1 polymer ?
#
loop_
_entity_poly.entity_id
_entity_poly.type
_entity_poly.pdbx_seq_one_letter_code
_entity_poly.pdbx_strand_id
1 'polypeptide(L)'
;MNSTASRPKKSPSSKARSKPRTTLRAAYRSWRASLPTALEHDTLLWPEVIAESVVAEASRYLNAELPANFPERLAAKAHHLYPRHRHFHKMLNRPGNRGRHNLYVYMRHWTASWLKRERWSLFKRLPWEYALGRPLPLSAPL
;
A
#
# COMPACT_ATOMS: atom_id res chain seq x y z
N MET A 1 -45.29 39.16 57.35
CA MET A 1 -45.34 39.06 55.87
C MET A 1 -44.01 39.55 55.31
N ASN A 2 -43.52 38.88 54.27
CA ASN A 2 -42.38 39.20 53.38
C ASN A 2 -41.16 38.29 53.52
N SER A 3 -41.33 37.12 52.92
CA SER A 3 -40.30 36.25 52.36
C SER A 3 -39.38 37.02 51.40
N THR A 4 -38.06 36.87 51.54
CA THR A 4 -37.10 37.19 50.47
C THR A 4 -36.37 35.91 50.08
N ALA A 5 -36.61 35.51 48.85
CA ALA A 5 -36.07 34.32 48.23
C ALA A 5 -34.70 34.58 47.57
N SER A 6 -33.82 33.58 47.71
CA SER A 6 -32.90 33.04 46.70
C SER A 6 -31.78 33.90 46.11
N ARG A 7 -30.54 33.43 46.31
CA ARG A 7 -29.60 33.19 45.20
C ARG A 7 -28.47 32.20 45.60
N PRO A 8 -28.43 30.97 45.09
CA PRO A 8 -27.25 30.12 45.22
C PRO A 8 -26.14 30.61 44.28
N LYS A 9 -24.90 30.61 44.79
CA LYS A 9 -23.69 31.02 44.07
C LYS A 9 -23.41 30.07 42.91
N LYS A 10 -23.06 30.66 41.76
CA LYS A 10 -22.71 30.02 40.49
C LYS A 10 -21.71 28.86 40.67
N SER A 11 -22.06 27.69 40.16
CA SER A 11 -21.16 26.55 39.96
C SER A 11 -20.04 26.93 38.97
N PRO A 12 -18.80 26.44 39.15
CA PRO A 12 -17.74 26.67 38.19
C PRO A 12 -18.05 25.96 36.88
N SER A 13 -18.00 26.74 35.80
CA SER A 13 -18.15 26.30 34.42
C SER A 13 -17.18 25.16 34.12
N SER A 14 -17.71 23.96 33.94
CA SER A 14 -17.02 22.84 33.32
C SER A 14 -16.72 23.20 31.86
N LYS A 15 -15.59 23.86 31.59
CA LYS A 15 -15.03 23.96 30.24
C LYS A 15 -14.62 22.55 29.82
N ALA A 16 -15.57 21.90 29.17
CA ALA A 16 -15.46 20.59 28.58
C ALA A 16 -14.19 20.50 27.71
N ARG A 17 -13.43 19.46 28.02
CA ARG A 17 -12.11 19.10 27.53
C ARG A 17 -12.16 18.77 26.03
N SER A 18 -12.01 19.76 25.16
CA SER A 18 -12.05 19.59 23.69
C SER A 18 -10.70 19.19 23.07
N LYS A 19 -9.92 18.28 23.67
CA LYS A 19 -8.55 17.95 23.21
C LYS A 19 -8.21 16.49 22.77
N PRO A 20 -9.13 15.59 22.36
CA PRO A 20 -8.71 14.29 21.81
C PRO A 20 -8.45 14.27 20.29
N ARG A 21 -9.11 15.14 19.48
CA ARG A 21 -9.02 15.06 18.01
C ARG A 21 -7.72 15.66 17.42
N THR A 22 -7.12 16.63 18.09
CA THR A 22 -5.92 17.33 17.59
C THR A 22 -4.65 16.50 17.80
N THR A 23 -4.57 15.74 18.89
CA THR A 23 -3.41 14.90 19.21
C THR A 23 -3.26 13.73 18.24
N LEU A 24 -4.37 13.05 17.90
CA LEU A 24 -4.36 11.93 16.95
C LEU A 24 -3.91 12.36 15.54
N ARG A 25 -4.38 13.52 15.06
CA ARG A 25 -3.97 14.04 13.74
C ARG A 25 -2.48 14.42 13.70
N ALA A 26 -1.98 15.02 14.78
CA ALA A 26 -0.56 15.37 14.89
C ALA A 26 0.31 14.10 14.97
N ALA A 27 -0.08 13.13 15.81
CA ALA A 27 0.61 11.86 15.93
C ALA A 27 0.65 11.09 14.60
N TYR A 28 -0.48 11.04 13.87
CA TYR A 28 -0.54 10.40 12.56
C TYR A 28 0.40 11.06 11.54
N ARG A 29 0.48 12.40 11.50
CA ARG A 29 1.42 13.10 10.62
C ARG A 29 2.87 12.82 10.98
N SER A 30 3.19 12.82 12.28
CA SER A 30 4.54 12.51 12.78
C SER A 30 4.95 11.08 12.44
N TRP A 31 4.06 10.10 12.66
CA TRP A 31 4.29 8.71 12.30
C TRP A 31 4.48 8.56 10.79
N ARG A 32 3.62 9.18 9.98
CA ARG A 32 3.71 9.11 8.53
C ARG A 32 5.02 9.72 8.02
N ALA A 33 5.47 10.83 8.60
CA ALA A 33 6.76 11.46 8.31
C ALA A 33 7.97 10.59 8.70
N SER A 34 7.79 9.63 9.62
CA SER A 34 8.85 8.71 10.05
C SER A 34 9.04 7.49 9.14
N LEU A 35 8.18 7.32 8.11
CA LEU A 35 8.31 6.20 7.18
C LEU A 35 9.60 6.34 6.34
N PRO A 36 10.33 5.23 6.13
CA PRO A 36 11.70 5.25 5.64
C PRO A 36 11.84 5.71 4.18
N THR A 37 10.81 5.52 3.35
CA THR A 37 10.86 5.84 1.92
C THR A 37 9.81 6.86 1.52
N ALA A 38 10.11 7.65 0.48
CA ALA A 38 9.14 8.59 -0.10
C ALA A 38 7.86 7.88 -0.58
N LEU A 39 7.99 6.64 -1.08
CA LEU A 39 6.84 5.84 -1.51
C LEU A 39 5.91 5.56 -0.33
N GLU A 40 6.44 5.04 0.77
CA GLU A 40 5.66 4.71 1.96
C GLU A 40 5.08 5.97 2.60
N HIS A 41 5.88 7.04 2.71
CA HIS A 41 5.45 8.34 3.21
C HIS A 41 4.23 8.89 2.46
N ASP A 42 4.25 8.86 1.14
CA ASP A 42 3.23 9.49 0.31
C ASP A 42 2.00 8.60 0.07
N THR A 43 2.18 7.27 0.08
CA THR A 43 1.13 6.34 -0.37
C THR A 43 0.66 5.38 0.71
N LEU A 44 1.43 5.19 1.79
CA LEU A 44 1.25 4.15 2.80
C LEU A 44 1.23 2.73 2.22
N LEU A 45 1.74 2.54 1.01
CA LEU A 45 1.94 1.23 0.42
C LEU A 45 3.26 0.66 0.94
N TRP A 46 3.26 -0.65 1.16
CA TRP A 46 4.43 -1.44 1.54
C TRP A 46 4.82 -2.32 0.36
N PRO A 47 5.77 -1.89 -0.50
CA PRO A 47 6.13 -2.61 -1.72
C PRO A 47 6.54 -4.06 -1.47
N GLU A 48 7.19 -4.34 -0.35
CA GLU A 48 7.68 -5.66 0.07
C GLU A 48 6.52 -6.66 0.16
N VAL A 49 5.46 -6.29 0.91
CA VAL A 49 4.28 -7.14 1.11
C VAL A 49 3.54 -7.40 -0.21
N ILE A 50 3.46 -6.39 -1.07
CA ILE A 50 2.82 -6.51 -2.39
C ILE A 50 3.66 -7.39 -3.31
N ALA A 51 4.98 -7.23 -3.28
CA ALA A 51 5.91 -8.04 -4.07
C ALA A 51 5.86 -9.52 -3.66
N GLU A 52 5.88 -9.82 -2.36
CA GLU A 52 5.69 -11.18 -1.84
C GLU A 52 4.38 -11.78 -2.34
N SER A 53 3.28 -11.03 -2.24
CA SER A 53 1.96 -11.46 -2.70
C SER A 53 1.96 -11.79 -4.20
N VAL A 54 2.61 -10.96 -5.04
CA VAL A 54 2.70 -11.14 -6.49
C VAL A 54 3.55 -12.37 -6.86
N VAL A 55 4.67 -12.58 -6.16
CA VAL A 55 5.54 -13.73 -6.39
C VAL A 55 4.83 -15.02 -5.95
N ALA A 56 4.16 -15.02 -4.79
CA ALA A 56 3.36 -16.15 -4.33
C ALA A 56 2.17 -16.45 -5.27
N GLU A 57 1.52 -15.43 -5.83
CA GLU A 57 0.51 -15.58 -6.88
C GLU A 57 1.06 -16.34 -8.10
N ALA A 58 2.22 -15.91 -8.63
CA ALA A 58 2.85 -16.56 -9.77
C ALA A 58 3.36 -17.98 -9.46
N SER A 59 4.00 -18.18 -8.30
CA SER A 59 4.47 -19.50 -7.87
C SER A 59 3.34 -20.51 -7.76
N ARG A 60 2.21 -20.12 -7.17
CA ARG A 60 1.02 -21.00 -7.04
C ARG A 60 0.47 -21.38 -8.40
N TYR A 61 0.26 -20.41 -9.29
CA TYR A 61 -0.27 -20.67 -10.63
C TYR A 61 0.67 -21.56 -11.46
N LEU A 62 1.97 -21.32 -11.38
CA LEU A 62 2.97 -22.10 -12.12
C LEU A 62 3.30 -23.45 -11.49
N ASN A 63 2.78 -23.73 -10.29
CA ASN A 63 3.18 -24.87 -9.47
C ASN A 63 4.70 -25.05 -9.45
N ALA A 64 5.42 -23.94 -9.22
CA ALA A 64 6.87 -23.89 -9.29
C ALA A 64 7.41 -22.81 -8.36
N GLU A 65 8.58 -23.05 -7.78
CA GLU A 65 9.29 -22.04 -7.01
C GLU A 65 9.89 -20.97 -7.93
N LEU A 66 9.63 -19.71 -7.60
CA LEU A 66 10.31 -18.57 -8.22
C LEU A 66 11.60 -18.24 -7.44
N PRO A 67 12.58 -17.57 -8.06
CA PRO A 67 13.81 -17.20 -7.37
C PRO A 67 13.53 -16.37 -6.11
N ALA A 68 14.14 -16.76 -4.99
CA ALA A 68 13.86 -16.20 -3.65
C ALA A 68 14.07 -14.69 -3.55
N ASN A 69 14.93 -14.11 -4.40
CA ASN A 69 15.21 -12.67 -4.44
C ASN A 69 14.21 -11.86 -5.28
N PHE A 70 13.22 -12.48 -5.92
CA PHE A 70 12.24 -11.75 -6.73
C PHE A 70 11.45 -10.71 -5.93
N PRO A 71 10.89 -11.02 -4.73
CA PRO A 71 10.17 -10.03 -3.94
C PRO A 71 11.03 -8.80 -3.61
N GLU A 72 12.25 -9.03 -3.15
CA GLU A 72 13.21 -7.98 -2.80
C GLU A 72 13.53 -7.10 -4.02
N ARG A 73 13.84 -7.71 -5.18
CA ARG A 73 14.13 -6.97 -6.42
C ARG A 73 12.94 -6.14 -6.87
N LEU A 74 11.71 -6.65 -6.75
CA LEU A 74 10.49 -5.93 -7.12
C LEU A 74 10.27 -4.70 -6.22
N ALA A 75 10.40 -4.89 -4.91
CA ALA A 75 10.27 -3.81 -3.93
C ALA A 75 11.35 -2.74 -4.16
N ALA A 76 12.62 -3.15 -4.31
CA ALA A 76 13.72 -2.24 -4.61
C ALA A 76 13.49 -1.46 -5.91
N LYS A 77 12.93 -2.09 -6.95
CA LYS A 77 12.56 -1.41 -8.20
C LYS A 77 11.46 -0.37 -7.99
N ALA A 78 10.43 -0.69 -7.20
CA ALA A 78 9.36 0.27 -6.88
C ALA A 78 9.92 1.49 -6.13
N HIS A 79 10.73 1.26 -5.10
CA HIS A 79 11.43 2.33 -4.36
C HIS A 79 12.32 3.17 -5.25
N HIS A 80 13.07 2.53 -6.15
CA HIS A 80 13.95 3.23 -7.09
C HIS A 80 13.18 4.12 -8.07
N LEU A 81 12.10 3.60 -8.66
CA LEU A 81 11.31 4.30 -9.68
C LEU A 81 10.42 5.40 -9.10
N TYR A 82 9.94 5.25 -7.87
CA TYR A 82 8.98 6.16 -7.26
C TYR A 82 9.39 7.64 -7.28
N PRO A 83 10.58 8.05 -6.82
CA PRO A 83 10.99 9.45 -6.89
C PRO A 83 11.44 9.90 -8.28
N ARG A 84 11.74 8.97 -9.20
CA ARG A 84 12.39 9.26 -10.49
C ARG A 84 11.42 9.32 -11.67
N HIS A 85 10.34 8.55 -11.61
CA HIS A 85 9.46 8.34 -12.76
C HIS A 85 8.09 8.99 -12.53
N ARG A 86 7.89 10.18 -13.11
CA ARG A 86 6.70 11.03 -12.89
C ARG A 86 5.37 10.30 -13.09
N HIS A 87 5.25 9.49 -14.14
CA HIS A 87 4.01 8.75 -14.39
C HIS A 87 3.76 7.67 -13.33
N PHE A 88 4.81 6.96 -12.90
CA PHE A 88 4.69 5.91 -11.89
C PHE A 88 4.31 6.53 -10.54
N HIS A 89 4.99 7.61 -10.16
CA HIS A 89 4.65 8.43 -8.98
C HIS A 89 3.17 8.87 -9.00
N LYS A 90 2.72 9.46 -10.12
CA LYS A 90 1.31 9.88 -10.29
C LYS A 90 0.33 8.72 -10.15
N MET A 91 0.66 7.55 -10.68
CA MET A 91 -0.21 6.37 -10.63
C MET A 91 -0.32 5.80 -9.21
N LEU A 92 0.75 5.80 -8.42
CA LEU A 92 0.71 5.31 -7.04
C LEU A 92 0.00 6.28 -6.08
N ASN A 93 0.02 7.58 -6.35
CA ASN A 93 -0.67 8.59 -5.54
C ASN A 93 -2.17 8.77 -5.86
N ARG A 94 -2.76 7.88 -6.69
CA ARG A 94 -4.19 7.97 -6.99
C ARG A 94 -5.05 7.66 -5.75
N PRO A 95 -6.17 8.39 -5.55
CA PRO A 95 -6.99 8.26 -4.35
C PRO A 95 -7.68 6.89 -4.23
N GLY A 96 -7.92 6.50 -2.97
CA GLY A 96 -8.49 5.22 -2.60
C GLY A 96 -7.52 4.06 -2.87
N ASN A 97 -8.07 2.90 -3.23
CA ASN A 97 -7.26 1.69 -3.48
C ASN A 97 -6.59 1.65 -4.86
N ARG A 98 -6.69 2.72 -5.66
CA ARG A 98 -6.14 2.76 -7.02
C ARG A 98 -4.61 2.73 -7.03
N GLY A 99 -3.95 3.42 -6.10
CA GLY A 99 -2.50 3.38 -5.96
C GLY A 99 -1.99 1.96 -5.71
N ARG A 100 -2.61 1.25 -4.75
CA ARG A 100 -2.34 -0.16 -4.48
C ARG A 100 -2.56 -1.04 -5.72
N HIS A 101 -3.70 -0.90 -6.39
CA HIS A 101 -4.00 -1.66 -7.60
C HIS A 101 -2.95 -1.46 -8.69
N ASN A 102 -2.53 -0.21 -8.92
CA ASN A 102 -1.49 0.10 -9.90
C ASN A 102 -0.15 -0.53 -9.54
N LEU A 103 0.22 -0.57 -8.25
CA LEU A 103 1.47 -1.22 -7.83
C LEU A 103 1.44 -2.72 -8.12
N TYR A 104 0.31 -3.41 -7.87
CA TYR A 104 0.14 -4.80 -8.28
C TYR A 104 0.29 -4.99 -9.79
N VAL A 105 -0.34 -4.12 -10.60
CA VAL A 105 -0.24 -4.17 -12.08
C VAL A 105 1.22 -4.08 -12.52
N TYR A 106 1.97 -3.09 -12.01
CA TYR A 106 3.39 -2.93 -12.35
C TYR A 106 4.23 -4.13 -11.93
N MET A 107 4.06 -4.62 -10.69
CA MET A 107 4.86 -5.74 -10.18
C MET A 107 4.59 -7.04 -10.93
N ARG A 108 3.34 -7.32 -11.32
CA ARG A 108 3.02 -8.48 -12.17
C ARG A 108 3.66 -8.37 -13.55
N HIS A 109 3.55 -7.21 -14.20
CA HIS A 109 4.19 -6.95 -15.48
C HIS A 109 5.72 -7.13 -15.41
N TRP A 110 6.36 -6.65 -14.33
CA TRP A 110 7.80 -6.82 -14.13
C TRP A 110 8.17 -8.27 -13.84
N THR A 111 7.38 -8.99 -13.05
CA THR A 111 7.57 -10.42 -12.78
C THR A 111 7.54 -11.22 -14.08
N ALA A 112 6.53 -10.99 -14.93
CA ALA A 112 6.45 -11.61 -16.25
C ALA A 112 7.67 -11.29 -17.11
N SER A 113 8.10 -10.01 -17.13
CA SER A 113 9.27 -9.58 -17.90
C SER A 113 10.57 -10.24 -17.42
N TRP A 114 10.74 -10.44 -16.11
CA TRP A 114 11.90 -11.14 -15.56
C TRP A 114 11.85 -12.63 -15.82
N LEU A 115 10.69 -13.28 -15.70
CA LEU A 115 10.52 -14.67 -16.09
C LEU A 115 10.83 -14.88 -17.56
N LYS A 116 10.40 -13.97 -18.44
CA LYS A 116 10.73 -14.02 -19.87
C LYS A 116 12.24 -14.05 -20.10
N ARG A 117 13.00 -13.28 -19.33
CA ARG A 117 14.46 -13.14 -19.47
C ARG A 117 15.26 -14.25 -18.76
N GLU A 118 14.81 -14.67 -17.58
CA GLU A 118 15.60 -15.50 -16.66
C GLU A 118 15.09 -16.96 -16.62
N ARG A 119 13.82 -17.20 -16.94
CA ARG A 119 13.14 -18.51 -16.83
C ARG A 119 12.08 -18.68 -17.92
N TRP A 120 12.50 -18.67 -19.20
CA TRP A 120 11.59 -18.67 -20.36
C TRP A 120 10.54 -19.80 -20.35
N SER A 121 10.88 -20.99 -19.86
CA SER A 121 9.95 -22.11 -19.73
C SER A 121 8.75 -21.80 -18.82
N LEU A 122 8.97 -21.08 -17.72
CA LEU A 122 7.91 -20.63 -16.81
C LEU A 122 7.09 -19.50 -17.43
N PHE A 123 7.75 -18.57 -18.12
CA PHE A 123 7.04 -17.47 -18.80
C PHE A 123 6.02 -17.96 -19.83
N LYS A 124 6.37 -18.98 -20.63
CA LYS A 124 5.46 -19.55 -21.64
C LYS A 124 4.17 -20.13 -21.07
N ARG A 125 4.16 -20.48 -19.78
CA ARG A 125 3.00 -21.04 -19.09
C ARG A 125 2.09 -19.96 -18.50
N LEU A 126 2.54 -18.70 -18.46
CA LEU A 126 1.73 -17.59 -17.97
C LEU A 126 0.73 -17.13 -19.03
N PRO A 127 -0.50 -16.79 -18.63
CA PRO A 127 -1.46 -16.13 -19.51
C PRO A 127 -0.94 -14.74 -19.90
N TRP A 128 -1.22 -14.32 -21.14
CA TRP A 128 -0.77 -13.03 -21.66
C TRP A 128 -1.26 -11.85 -20.80
N GLU A 129 -2.46 -11.98 -20.24
CA GLU A 129 -3.10 -11.04 -19.34
C GLU A 129 -2.24 -10.72 -18.11
N TYR A 130 -1.46 -11.69 -17.62
CA TYR A 130 -0.57 -11.47 -16.48
C TYR A 130 0.59 -10.54 -16.85
N ALA A 131 1.11 -10.66 -18.07
CA ALA A 131 2.10 -9.72 -18.59
C ALA A 131 1.52 -8.30 -18.74
N LEU A 132 0.19 -8.15 -18.83
CA LEU A 132 -0.51 -6.86 -18.78
C LEU A 132 -0.84 -6.40 -17.35
N GLY A 133 -0.43 -7.17 -16.33
CA GLY A 133 -0.62 -6.87 -14.92
C GLY A 133 -1.97 -7.31 -14.34
N ARG A 134 -2.75 -8.12 -15.06
CA ARG A 134 -3.96 -8.74 -14.52
C ARG A 134 -3.61 -9.87 -13.54
N PRO A 135 -4.43 -10.11 -12.51
CA PRO A 135 -4.20 -11.21 -11.58
C PRO A 135 -4.31 -12.57 -12.28
N LEU A 136 -3.51 -13.53 -11.81
CA LEU A 136 -3.71 -14.93 -12.18
C LEU A 136 -4.97 -15.49 -11.51
N PRO A 137 -5.64 -16.46 -12.16
CA PRO A 137 -6.68 -17.23 -11.48
C PRO A 137 -6.05 -18.03 -10.34
N LEU A 138 -6.86 -18.39 -9.35
CA LEU A 138 -6.41 -19.11 -8.15
C LEU A 138 -5.86 -20.51 -8.46
N SER A 139 -6.18 -21.06 -9.63
CA SER A 139 -5.67 -22.32 -10.16
C SER A 139 -5.41 -22.20 -11.66
N ALA A 140 -4.35 -22.86 -12.15
CA ALA A 140 -4.14 -22.99 -13.58
C ALA A 140 -5.31 -23.78 -14.22
N PRO A 141 -5.74 -23.43 -15.45
CA PRO A 141 -6.65 -24.29 -16.19
C PRO A 141 -5.96 -25.66 -16.40
N LEU A 142 -6.70 -26.74 -16.11
CA LEU A 142 -6.29 -28.12 -16.31
C LEU A 142 -5.96 -28.40 -17.78
#